data_AF-A0AAE1YF07-F1
#
_entry.id   AF-A0AAE1YF07-F1
#
_cell.length_a   1.000
_cell.length_b   1.000
_cell.length_c   1.000
_cell.angle_alpha   90.00
_cell.angle_beta   90.00
_cell.angle_gamma   90.00
#
_symmetry.space_group_name_H-M   'P 1'
#
loop_
_entity.id
_entity.type
_entity.pdbx_description
1 polymer ?
#
loop_
_entity_poly.entity_id
_entity_poly.type
_entity_poly.pdbx_seq_one_letter_code
_entity_poly.pdbx_strand_id
1 'polypeptide(L)'
;MFPQCKLDHILQDDTFSGHLKSFFGTVWDAFVYMLGSSYVSSAGAFFLLVTAITFVPSKVSRKRKVIIGILHVSAHLSAALILMVLLELGIETCIRHKLLATSGYHTLYEWYRSVESEHFPDPTGLRARIEQWTFGLYPACIKYLMSAFDIPEVMAVSRNNICKNGMDSLSRGGAAIYYASVFLYFWVFSTPIVSLVFGSYLYICINWLHIHFDEAFSSLRIANYKSFTRFHINPKGDLEVFTLAVDKVPKEWKLDPSWEGESKLPQNLSHRRKFPSKWRSASSQQDPLNTVRIVDQFVIEKTVKPEFSSVNGSVTH
;
A
#
# COMPACT_ATOMS: atom_id res chain seq x y z
N MET A 1 -16.01 19.93 -1.78
CA MET A 1 -14.91 19.63 -2.71
C MET A 1 -15.29 18.50 -3.65
N PHE A 2 -15.74 17.36 -3.14
CA PHE A 2 -16.37 16.29 -3.93
C PHE A 2 -17.74 15.97 -3.34
N PRO A 3 -18.72 15.52 -4.16
CA PRO A 3 -18.62 15.20 -5.58
C PRO A 3 -18.51 16.43 -6.49
N GLN A 4 -18.04 16.22 -7.73
CA GLN A 4 -18.06 17.24 -8.78
C GLN A 4 -19.31 17.04 -9.63
N CYS A 5 -20.31 17.90 -9.44
CA CYS A 5 -21.65 17.72 -10.03
C CYS A 5 -21.79 18.19 -11.48
N LYS A 6 -20.81 18.95 -11.97
CA LYS A 6 -20.77 19.43 -13.36
C LYS A 6 -19.48 18.94 -13.98
N LEU A 7 -19.51 17.74 -14.56
CA LEU A 7 -18.39 17.16 -15.31
C LEU A 7 -18.69 17.05 -16.80
N ASP A 8 -19.93 17.37 -17.19
CA ASP A 8 -20.43 17.14 -18.53
C ASP A 8 -19.65 17.90 -19.59
N HIS A 9 -19.21 19.12 -19.25
CA HIS A 9 -18.41 19.99 -20.11
C HIS A 9 -17.03 19.41 -20.43
N ILE A 10 -16.54 18.42 -19.67
CA ILE A 10 -15.28 17.72 -20.00
C ILE A 10 -15.46 16.83 -21.23
N LEU A 11 -16.66 16.26 -21.41
CA LEU A 11 -16.96 15.29 -22.47
C LEU A 11 -17.68 15.90 -23.69
N GLN A 12 -17.96 17.21 -23.68
CA GLN A 12 -18.74 17.89 -24.72
C GLN A 12 -17.93 18.47 -25.87
N ASP A 13 -16.62 18.72 -25.70
CA ASP A 13 -15.79 19.30 -26.75
C ASP A 13 -15.51 18.29 -27.88
N ASP A 14 -15.48 18.73 -29.14
CA ASP A 14 -15.22 17.83 -30.29
C ASP A 14 -13.72 17.53 -30.51
N THR A 15 -12.83 18.18 -29.76
CA THR A 15 -11.38 18.09 -29.95
C THR A 15 -10.68 17.53 -28.72
N PHE A 16 -9.64 16.70 -28.94
CA PHE A 16 -8.81 16.17 -27.87
C PHE A 16 -8.18 17.27 -27.00
N SER A 17 -7.74 18.37 -27.62
CA SER A 17 -7.20 19.53 -26.89
C SER A 17 -8.26 20.23 -26.05
N GLY A 18 -9.52 20.28 -26.50
CA GLY A 18 -10.65 20.82 -25.74
C GLY A 18 -10.89 20.00 -24.46
N HIS A 19 -11.03 18.66 -24.62
CA HIS A 19 -11.15 17.74 -23.50
C HIS A 19 -10.03 17.90 -22.46
N LEU A 20 -8.77 17.98 -22.91
CA LEU A 20 -7.63 18.16 -22.01
C LEU A 20 -7.71 19.48 -21.25
N LYS A 21 -8.05 20.58 -21.94
CA LYS A 21 -8.17 21.90 -21.34
C LYS A 21 -9.29 21.94 -20.30
N SER A 22 -10.45 21.37 -20.63
CA SER A 22 -11.61 21.27 -19.74
C SER A 22 -11.30 20.41 -18.49
N PHE A 23 -10.62 19.29 -18.69
CA PHE A 23 -10.16 18.41 -17.61
C PHE A 23 -9.19 19.13 -16.66
N PHE A 24 -8.11 19.70 -17.18
CA PHE A 24 -7.12 20.40 -16.34
C PHE A 24 -7.69 21.67 -15.70
N GLY A 25 -8.63 22.36 -16.37
CA GLY A 25 -9.38 23.46 -15.76
C GLY A 25 -10.18 23.00 -14.54
N THR A 26 -10.89 21.87 -14.66
CA THR A 26 -11.65 21.29 -13.54
C THR A 26 -10.75 20.86 -12.38
N VAL A 27 -9.58 20.26 -12.67
CA VAL A 27 -8.58 19.91 -11.65
C VAL A 27 -8.06 21.16 -10.94
N TRP A 28 -7.79 22.23 -11.70
CA TRP A 28 -7.34 23.51 -11.14
C TRP A 28 -8.40 24.16 -10.24
N ASP A 29 -9.65 24.19 -10.70
CA ASP A 29 -10.77 24.72 -9.91
C ASP A 29 -10.95 23.93 -8.59
N ALA A 30 -10.83 22.59 -8.66
CA ALA A 30 -10.87 21.75 -7.47
C ALA A 30 -9.69 22.04 -6.52
N PHE A 31 -8.49 22.27 -7.05
CA PHE A 31 -7.31 22.64 -6.27
C PHE A 31 -7.48 23.99 -5.56
N VAL A 32 -7.95 25.02 -6.27
CA VAL A 32 -8.22 26.34 -5.70
C VAL A 32 -9.29 26.26 -4.62
N TYR A 33 -10.38 25.52 -4.88
CA TYR A 33 -11.44 25.29 -3.90
C TYR A 33 -10.92 24.58 -2.64
N MET A 34 -10.08 23.55 -2.80
CA MET A 34 -9.48 22.80 -1.71
C MET A 34 -8.68 23.70 -0.76
N LEU A 35 -7.89 24.63 -1.31
CA LEU A 35 -7.03 25.52 -0.52
C LEU A 35 -7.80 26.74 0.03
N GLY A 36 -8.71 27.31 -0.76
CA GLY A 36 -9.34 28.60 -0.46
C GLY A 36 -10.70 28.51 0.25
N SER A 37 -11.46 27.42 0.04
CA SER A 37 -12.85 27.33 0.51
C SER A 37 -13.08 26.22 1.53
N SER A 38 -12.22 25.19 1.56
CA SER A 38 -12.34 24.06 2.50
C SER A 38 -11.35 24.20 3.66
N TYR A 39 -11.84 24.61 4.84
CA TYR A 39 -10.99 24.73 6.04
C TYR A 39 -10.31 23.41 6.42
N VAL A 40 -11.04 22.29 6.34
CA VAL A 40 -10.52 20.96 6.68
C VAL A 40 -9.43 20.54 5.68
N SER A 41 -9.67 20.71 4.39
CA SER A 41 -8.69 20.32 3.35
C SER A 41 -7.46 21.23 3.37
N SER A 42 -7.64 22.53 3.60
CA SER A 42 -6.55 23.50 3.72
C SER A 42 -5.66 23.23 4.94
N ALA A 43 -6.26 22.96 6.10
CA ALA A 43 -5.53 22.54 7.29
C ALA A 43 -4.78 21.22 7.06
N GLY A 44 -5.42 20.24 6.42
CA GLY A 44 -4.78 18.97 6.05
C GLY A 44 -3.57 19.17 5.13
N ALA A 45 -3.69 19.99 4.08
CA ALA A 45 -2.59 20.31 3.18
C ALA A 45 -1.43 21.01 3.91
N PHE A 46 -1.73 21.91 4.85
CA PHE A 46 -0.73 22.55 5.70
C PHE A 46 0.03 21.55 6.57
N PHE A 47 -0.68 20.64 7.27
CA PHE A 47 -0.02 19.62 8.08
C PHE A 47 0.84 18.66 7.24
N LEU A 48 0.36 18.30 6.05
CA LEU A 48 1.15 17.50 5.10
C LEU A 48 2.42 18.24 4.67
N LEU A 49 2.35 19.56 4.43
CA LEU A 49 3.51 20.39 4.09
C LEU A 49 4.52 20.46 5.24
N VAL A 50 4.06 20.73 6.46
CA VAL A 50 4.94 20.74 7.64
C VAL A 50 5.63 19.38 7.81
N THR A 51 4.85 18.29 7.69
CA THR A 51 5.38 16.93 7.77
C THR A 51 6.42 16.70 6.68
N ALA A 52 6.11 16.95 5.41
CA ALA A 52 7.05 16.76 4.31
C ALA A 52 8.36 17.53 4.51
N ILE A 53 8.33 18.78 4.99
CA ILE A 53 9.53 19.58 5.27
C ILE A 53 10.36 18.97 6.42
N THR A 54 9.70 18.51 7.49
CA THR A 54 10.38 17.92 8.66
C THR A 54 11.07 16.60 8.35
N PHE A 55 10.51 15.80 7.44
CA PHE A 55 11.10 14.52 7.00
C PHE A 55 12.28 14.68 6.05
N VAL A 56 12.54 15.88 5.49
CA VAL A 56 13.75 16.10 4.66
C VAL A 56 15.01 16.01 5.54
N PRO A 57 16.03 15.21 5.16
CA PRO A 57 17.23 14.98 5.95
C PRO A 57 17.91 16.26 6.46
N SER A 58 18.43 16.24 7.69
CA SER A 58 19.13 17.37 8.35
C SER A 58 20.35 17.89 7.59
N LYS A 59 20.99 17.05 6.78
CA LYS A 59 22.14 17.41 5.92
C LYS A 59 21.78 18.43 4.83
N VAL A 60 20.49 18.61 4.51
CA VAL A 60 20.01 19.54 3.48
C VAL A 60 19.73 20.92 4.09
N SER A 61 20.15 22.00 3.41
CA SER A 61 19.93 23.37 3.88
C SER A 61 18.45 23.71 4.03
N ARG A 62 18.10 24.57 5.00
CA ARG A 62 16.69 24.93 5.31
C ARG A 62 15.90 25.39 4.07
N LYS A 63 16.52 26.21 3.20
CA LYS A 63 15.89 26.67 1.96
C LYS A 63 15.55 25.51 1.02
N ARG A 64 16.47 24.56 0.83
CA ARG A 64 16.24 23.37 -0.01
C ARG A 64 15.19 22.45 0.59
N LYS A 65 15.15 22.29 1.92
CA LYS A 65 14.11 21.49 2.59
C LYS A 65 12.71 22.01 2.28
N VAL A 66 12.52 23.32 2.37
CA VAL A 66 11.24 23.96 2.04
C VAL A 66 10.88 23.74 0.58
N ILE A 67 11.81 23.94 -0.35
CA ILE A 67 11.58 23.71 -1.79
C ILE A 67 11.16 22.26 -2.06
N ILE A 68 11.91 21.29 -1.51
CA ILE A 68 11.61 19.85 -1.67
C ILE A 68 10.22 19.53 -1.09
N GLY A 69 9.92 20.02 0.11
CA GLY A 69 8.63 19.81 0.76
C GLY A 69 7.47 20.36 -0.06
N ILE A 70 7.60 21.59 -0.59
CA ILE A 70 6.58 22.21 -1.45
C ILE A 70 6.39 21.39 -2.73
N LEU A 71 7.47 21.09 -3.45
CA LEU A 71 7.39 20.33 -4.70
C LEU A 71 6.76 18.95 -4.49
N HIS A 72 7.15 18.26 -3.42
CA HIS A 72 6.63 16.95 -3.08
C HIS A 72 5.13 17.00 -2.77
N VAL A 73 4.70 17.91 -1.89
CA VAL A 73 3.28 18.04 -1.53
C VAL A 73 2.44 18.50 -2.72
N SER A 74 2.92 19.46 -3.51
CA SER A 74 2.24 19.88 -4.74
C SER A 74 2.08 18.73 -5.73
N ALA A 75 3.11 17.90 -5.92
CA ALA A 75 3.03 16.74 -6.79
C ALA A 75 2.00 15.71 -6.29
N HIS A 76 2.04 15.38 -4.99
CA HIS A 76 1.08 14.43 -4.40
C HIS A 76 -0.36 14.95 -4.43
N LEU A 77 -0.59 16.22 -4.09
CA LEU A 77 -1.92 16.82 -4.14
C LEU A 77 -2.46 16.86 -5.58
N SER A 78 -1.62 17.25 -6.55
CA SER A 78 -2.02 17.28 -7.96
C SER A 78 -2.37 15.88 -8.47
N ALA A 79 -1.53 14.88 -8.18
CA ALA A 79 -1.79 13.49 -8.56
C ALA A 79 -3.09 12.95 -7.92
N ALA A 80 -3.30 13.22 -6.63
CA ALA A 80 -4.52 12.82 -5.93
C ALA A 80 -5.78 13.47 -6.54
N LEU A 81 -5.74 14.77 -6.84
CA LEU A 81 -6.86 15.47 -7.47
C LEU A 81 -7.14 14.96 -8.89
N ILE A 82 -6.11 14.73 -9.70
CA ILE A 82 -6.25 14.14 -11.04
C ILE A 82 -6.95 12.78 -10.93
N LEU A 83 -6.49 11.90 -10.04
CA LEU A 83 -7.08 10.58 -9.82
C LEU A 83 -8.52 10.67 -9.30
N MET A 84 -8.81 11.61 -8.41
CA MET A 84 -10.18 11.84 -7.90
C MET A 84 -11.13 12.32 -9.00
N VAL A 85 -10.69 13.25 -9.85
CA VAL A 85 -11.50 13.73 -10.99
C VAL A 85 -11.71 12.62 -12.02
N LEU A 86 -10.70 11.79 -12.30
CA LEU A 86 -10.84 10.62 -13.17
C LEU A 86 -11.83 9.59 -12.59
N LEU A 87 -11.80 9.35 -11.28
CA LEU A 87 -12.77 8.49 -10.61
C LEU A 87 -14.20 9.03 -10.76
N GLU A 88 -14.41 10.31 -10.46
CA GLU A 88 -15.72 10.96 -10.60
C GLU A 88 -16.22 10.95 -12.06
N LEU A 89 -15.32 11.17 -13.04
CA LEU A 89 -15.64 11.03 -14.46
C LEU A 89 -16.04 9.60 -14.84
N GLY A 90 -15.37 8.60 -14.28
CA GLY A 90 -15.72 7.20 -14.47
C GLY A 90 -17.13 6.90 -13.95
N ILE A 91 -17.45 7.37 -12.74
CA ILE A 91 -18.79 7.21 -12.14
C ILE A 91 -19.84 7.97 -12.97
N GLU A 92 -19.59 9.21 -13.37
CA GLU A 92 -20.48 9.99 -14.24
C GLU A 92 -20.73 9.27 -15.57
N THR A 93 -19.70 8.71 -16.18
CA THR A 93 -19.80 7.92 -17.42
C THR A 93 -20.69 6.68 -17.21
N CYS A 94 -20.49 5.94 -16.12
CA CYS A 94 -21.33 4.79 -15.78
C CYS A 94 -22.81 5.20 -15.54
N ILE A 95 -23.06 6.32 -14.86
CA ILE A 95 -24.42 6.85 -14.66
C ILE A 95 -25.07 7.19 -16.01
N ARG A 96 -24.36 7.90 -16.89
CA ARG A 96 -24.85 8.27 -18.23
C ARG A 96 -25.22 7.08 -19.08
N HIS A 97 -24.40 6.02 -19.04
CA HIS A 97 -24.66 4.77 -19.76
C HIS A 97 -25.62 3.83 -19.03
N LYS A 98 -26.28 4.27 -17.95
CA LYS A 98 -27.24 3.48 -17.15
C LYS A 98 -26.64 2.20 -16.58
N LEU A 99 -25.35 2.21 -16.26
CA LEU A 99 -24.64 1.11 -15.61
C LEU A 99 -24.69 1.21 -14.08
N LEU A 100 -24.84 2.43 -13.55
CA LEU A 100 -24.98 2.71 -12.11
C LEU A 100 -26.12 3.70 -11.85
N ALA A 101 -26.62 3.73 -10.61
CA ALA A 101 -27.68 4.62 -10.12
C ALA A 101 -29.02 4.49 -10.88
N THR A 102 -29.41 3.26 -11.22
CA THR A 102 -30.63 2.98 -12.02
C THR A 102 -31.87 2.73 -11.18
N SER A 103 -31.77 1.96 -10.08
CA SER A 103 -32.91 1.64 -9.20
C SER A 103 -32.69 1.93 -7.71
N GLY A 104 -31.56 2.53 -7.33
CA GLY A 104 -31.29 3.04 -5.97
C GLY A 104 -30.22 2.24 -5.21
N TYR A 105 -30.17 2.33 -3.88
CA TYR A 105 -29.06 1.78 -3.07
C TYR A 105 -28.94 0.24 -3.04
N HIS A 106 -29.85 -0.48 -3.70
CA HIS A 106 -30.02 -1.93 -3.54
C HIS A 106 -30.16 -2.66 -4.88
N THR A 107 -29.63 -2.10 -5.97
CA THR A 107 -29.69 -2.70 -7.31
C THR A 107 -29.15 -4.13 -7.34
N LEU A 108 -28.02 -4.39 -6.67
CA LEU A 108 -27.45 -5.74 -6.55
C LEU A 108 -28.39 -6.71 -5.83
N TYR A 109 -29.11 -6.25 -4.81
CA TYR A 109 -30.09 -7.09 -4.10
C TYR A 109 -31.32 -7.38 -4.97
N GLU A 110 -31.80 -6.39 -5.72
CA GLU A 110 -32.90 -6.57 -6.68
C GLU A 110 -32.52 -7.55 -7.79
N TRP A 111 -31.31 -7.42 -8.35
CA TRP A 111 -30.76 -8.36 -9.31
C TRP A 111 -30.66 -9.77 -8.72
N TYR A 112 -30.13 -9.89 -7.51
CA TYR A 112 -30.05 -11.18 -6.82
C TYR A 112 -31.42 -11.81 -6.64
N ARG A 113 -32.43 -11.05 -6.21
CA ARG A 113 -33.81 -11.54 -6.06
C ARG A 113 -34.40 -12.02 -7.38
N SER A 114 -34.14 -11.30 -8.47
CA SER A 114 -34.56 -11.69 -9.82
C SER A 114 -33.92 -13.02 -10.22
N VAL A 115 -32.59 -13.11 -10.15
CA VAL A 115 -31.84 -14.33 -10.54
C VAL A 115 -32.18 -15.51 -9.63
N GLU A 116 -32.31 -15.27 -8.34
CA GLU A 116 -32.72 -16.26 -7.35
C GLU A 116 -34.11 -16.83 -7.66
N SER A 117 -35.07 -15.98 -8.04
CA SER A 117 -36.42 -16.44 -8.39
C SER A 117 -36.48 -17.24 -9.70
N GLU A 118 -35.63 -16.89 -10.67
CA GLU A 118 -35.57 -17.53 -11.98
C GLU A 118 -34.86 -18.89 -11.93
N HIS A 119 -33.69 -18.95 -11.26
CA HIS A 119 -32.83 -20.13 -11.27
C HIS A 119 -33.08 -21.06 -10.07
N PHE A 120 -33.63 -20.54 -8.97
CA PHE A 120 -33.85 -21.28 -7.73
C PHE A 120 -35.28 -21.05 -7.20
N PRO A 121 -36.30 -21.59 -7.91
CA PRO A 121 -37.69 -21.50 -7.48
C PRO A 121 -37.87 -22.20 -6.13
N ASP A 122 -38.78 -21.68 -5.31
CA ASP A 122 -39.05 -22.20 -3.96
C ASP A 122 -40.40 -22.95 -3.92
N PRO A 123 -40.46 -24.20 -4.43
CA PRO A 123 -41.72 -24.95 -4.50
C PRO A 123 -42.28 -25.30 -3.12
N THR A 124 -41.45 -25.27 -2.07
CA THR A 124 -41.87 -25.58 -0.70
C THR A 124 -42.22 -24.35 0.12
N GLY A 125 -42.04 -23.13 -0.41
CA GLY A 125 -42.19 -21.88 0.34
C GLY A 125 -41.24 -21.76 1.53
N LEU A 126 -40.08 -22.43 1.51
CA LEU A 126 -39.10 -22.38 2.58
C LEU A 126 -38.60 -20.94 2.82
N ARG A 127 -38.32 -20.17 1.77
CA ARG A 127 -37.81 -18.81 1.85
C ARG A 127 -38.84 -17.87 2.48
N ALA A 128 -40.10 -17.98 2.08
CA ALA A 128 -41.21 -17.22 2.67
C ALA A 128 -41.41 -17.56 4.16
N ARG A 129 -41.28 -18.85 4.53
CA ARG A 129 -41.33 -19.29 5.93
C ARG A 129 -40.17 -18.75 6.76
N ILE A 130 -38.94 -18.77 6.22
CA ILE A 130 -37.76 -18.20 6.89
C ILE A 130 -37.92 -16.68 7.07
N GLU A 131 -38.39 -15.98 6.04
CA GLU A 131 -38.68 -14.54 6.13
C GLU A 131 -39.70 -14.25 7.22
N GLN A 132 -40.79 -15.02 7.30
CA GLN A 132 -41.79 -14.88 8.36
C GLN A 132 -41.24 -15.22 9.76
N TRP A 133 -40.50 -16.32 9.90
CA TRP A 133 -39.88 -16.74 11.18
C TRP A 133 -38.83 -15.76 11.69
N THR A 134 -38.13 -15.09 10.77
CA THR A 134 -37.12 -14.08 11.10
C THR A 134 -37.68 -12.66 11.18
N PHE A 135 -39.00 -12.48 11.08
CA PHE A 135 -39.65 -11.16 11.04
C PHE A 135 -39.04 -10.22 9.98
N GLY A 136 -38.65 -10.77 8.82
CA GLY A 136 -38.01 -10.02 7.74
C GLY A 136 -36.51 -9.76 7.92
N LEU A 137 -35.90 -10.23 9.02
CA LEU A 137 -34.47 -10.02 9.27
C LEU A 137 -33.58 -10.74 8.25
N TYR A 138 -33.95 -11.95 7.83
CA TYR A 138 -33.18 -12.70 6.83
C TYR A 138 -32.97 -11.93 5.51
N PRO A 139 -34.04 -11.49 4.80
CA PRO A 139 -33.86 -10.73 3.57
C PRO A 139 -33.23 -9.34 3.84
N ALA A 140 -33.50 -8.71 4.99
CA ALA A 140 -32.88 -7.44 5.34
C ALA A 140 -31.36 -7.56 5.50
N CYS A 141 -30.87 -8.59 6.19
CA CYS A 141 -29.44 -8.85 6.35
C CYS A 141 -28.75 -9.03 4.99
N ILE A 142 -29.33 -9.82 4.10
CA ILE A 142 -28.79 -10.01 2.74
C ILE A 142 -28.78 -8.68 1.98
N LYS A 143 -29.89 -7.93 2.02
CA LYS A 143 -30.02 -6.63 1.35
C LYS A 143 -28.95 -5.63 1.78
N TYR A 144 -28.72 -5.48 3.08
CA TYR A 144 -27.72 -4.53 3.60
C TYR A 144 -26.29 -5.04 3.41
N LEU A 145 -26.06 -6.35 3.51
CA LEU A 145 -24.75 -6.94 3.22
C LEU A 145 -24.36 -6.70 1.75
N MET A 146 -25.27 -6.95 0.81
CA MET A 146 -25.01 -6.72 -0.62
C MET A 146 -24.79 -5.24 -0.93
N SER A 147 -25.54 -4.34 -0.30
CA SER A 147 -25.33 -2.88 -0.42
C SER A 147 -23.93 -2.45 0.05
N ALA A 148 -23.37 -3.12 1.07
CA ALA A 148 -22.01 -2.84 1.53
C ALA A 148 -20.92 -3.27 0.53
N PHE A 149 -21.20 -4.27 -0.32
CA PHE A 149 -20.29 -4.70 -1.38
C PHE A 149 -20.48 -3.93 -2.69
N ASP A 150 -21.64 -3.31 -2.89
CA ASP A 150 -21.95 -2.50 -4.09
C ASP A 150 -21.54 -1.03 -3.91
N ILE A 151 -20.26 -0.83 -3.60
CA ILE A 151 -19.67 0.49 -3.34
C ILE A 151 -19.88 1.46 -4.51
N PRO A 152 -19.68 1.07 -5.79
CA PRO A 152 -19.90 1.97 -6.93
C PRO A 152 -21.35 2.46 -7.02
N GLU A 153 -22.34 1.60 -6.76
CA GLU A 153 -23.75 1.99 -6.77
C GLU A 153 -24.05 2.98 -5.64
N VAL A 154 -23.58 2.69 -4.42
CA VAL A 154 -23.73 3.59 -3.27
C VAL A 154 -23.12 4.98 -3.56
N MET A 155 -21.94 5.01 -4.19
CA MET A 155 -21.30 6.26 -4.62
C MET A 155 -22.14 7.00 -5.66
N ALA A 156 -22.63 6.30 -6.70
CA ALA A 156 -23.37 6.88 -7.80
C ALA A 156 -24.74 7.44 -7.35
N VAL A 157 -25.50 6.68 -6.56
CA VAL A 157 -26.79 7.10 -6.01
C VAL A 157 -26.63 8.28 -5.05
N SER A 158 -25.66 8.20 -4.14
CA SER A 158 -25.39 9.30 -3.19
C SER A 158 -24.95 10.56 -3.92
N ARG A 159 -24.07 10.43 -4.92
CA ARG A 159 -23.64 11.55 -5.77
C ARG A 159 -24.82 12.21 -6.46
N ASN A 160 -25.71 11.44 -7.09
CA ASN A 160 -26.91 12.00 -7.74
C ASN A 160 -27.80 12.75 -6.75
N ASN A 161 -27.95 12.24 -5.53
CA ASN A 161 -28.72 12.91 -4.48
C ASN A 161 -28.05 14.22 -4.05
N ILE A 162 -26.75 14.19 -3.75
CA ILE A 162 -25.96 15.38 -3.37
C ILE A 162 -26.01 16.45 -4.47
N CYS A 163 -25.89 16.05 -5.73
CA CYS A 163 -25.87 16.99 -6.85
C CYS A 163 -27.24 17.63 -7.15
N LYS A 164 -28.34 16.94 -6.83
CA LYS A 164 -29.70 17.48 -6.98
C LYS A 164 -30.14 18.30 -5.78
N ASN A 165 -29.90 17.80 -4.58
CA ASN A 165 -30.50 18.30 -3.34
C ASN A 165 -29.51 18.96 -2.38
N GLY A 166 -28.22 18.98 -2.71
CA GLY A 166 -27.15 19.49 -1.86
C GLY A 166 -26.64 18.46 -0.85
N MET A 167 -25.47 18.71 -0.26
CA MET A 167 -24.85 17.83 0.74
C MET A 167 -25.70 17.67 2.00
N ASP A 168 -26.45 18.71 2.38
CA ASP A 168 -27.31 18.74 3.57
C ASP A 168 -28.51 17.80 3.47
N SER A 169 -28.79 17.26 2.27
CA SER A 169 -29.81 16.23 2.05
C SER A 169 -29.45 14.87 2.65
N LEU A 170 -28.17 14.64 2.94
CA LEU A 170 -27.69 13.40 3.56
C LEU A 170 -27.66 13.55 5.08
N SER A 171 -28.06 12.49 5.77
CA SER A 171 -27.79 12.38 7.20
C SER A 171 -26.27 12.35 7.45
N ARG A 172 -25.83 12.70 8.67
CA ARG A 172 -24.40 12.62 9.04
C ARG A 172 -23.82 11.22 8.82
N GLY A 173 -24.60 10.18 9.09
CA GLY A 173 -24.21 8.79 8.81
C GLY A 173 -24.13 8.50 7.31
N GLY A 174 -25.08 9.01 6.52
CA GLY A 174 -25.06 8.89 5.06
C GLY A 174 -23.86 9.58 4.43
N ALA A 175 -23.50 10.78 4.90
CA ALA A 175 -22.31 11.49 4.47
C ALA A 175 -21.02 10.71 4.83
N ALA A 176 -20.95 10.13 6.03
CA ALA A 176 -19.82 9.30 6.44
C ALA A 176 -19.68 8.04 5.57
N ILE A 177 -20.79 7.37 5.26
CA ILE A 177 -20.82 6.22 4.33
C ILE A 177 -20.33 6.65 2.95
N TYR A 178 -20.84 7.78 2.42
CA TYR A 178 -20.40 8.31 1.12
C TYR A 178 -18.89 8.55 1.08
N TYR A 179 -18.33 9.26 2.05
CA TYR A 179 -16.88 9.51 2.09
C TYR A 179 -16.06 8.23 2.27
N ALA A 180 -16.53 7.28 3.08
CA ALA A 180 -15.88 5.98 3.24
C ALA A 180 -15.89 5.18 1.93
N SER A 181 -17.02 5.16 1.22
CA SER A 181 -17.16 4.53 -0.09
C SER A 181 -16.21 5.15 -1.12
N VAL A 182 -16.19 6.48 -1.21
CA VAL A 182 -15.26 7.22 -2.10
C VAL A 182 -13.80 6.89 -1.75
N PHE A 183 -13.44 6.88 -0.47
CA PHE A 183 -12.08 6.54 -0.04
C PHE A 183 -11.68 5.12 -0.41
N LEU A 184 -12.54 4.13 -0.13
CA LEU A 184 -12.27 2.72 -0.45
C LEU A 184 -12.08 2.53 -1.96
N TYR A 185 -12.97 3.10 -2.76
CA TYR A 185 -12.89 2.93 -4.21
C TYR A 185 -11.74 3.74 -4.82
N PHE A 186 -11.45 4.93 -4.30
CA PHE A 186 -10.23 5.68 -4.65
C PHE A 186 -8.97 4.88 -4.34
N TRP A 187 -8.92 4.19 -3.20
CA TRP A 187 -7.78 3.33 -2.85
C TRP A 187 -7.62 2.17 -3.86
N VAL A 188 -8.72 1.49 -4.21
CA VAL A 188 -8.72 0.43 -5.24
C VAL A 188 -8.25 0.96 -6.59
N PHE A 189 -8.73 2.13 -7.01
CA PHE A 189 -8.40 2.76 -8.29
C PHE A 189 -6.95 3.29 -8.34
N SER A 190 -6.49 3.93 -7.26
CA SER A 190 -5.17 4.58 -7.22
C SER A 190 -4.02 3.58 -7.05
N THR A 191 -4.24 2.46 -6.35
CA THR A 191 -3.21 1.44 -6.10
C THR A 191 -2.48 0.96 -7.36
N PRO A 192 -3.15 0.52 -8.44
CA PRO A 192 -2.47 0.08 -9.66
C PRO A 192 -1.72 1.22 -10.36
N ILE A 193 -2.21 2.46 -10.26
CA ILE A 193 -1.56 3.62 -10.90
C ILE A 193 -0.29 4.00 -10.14
N VAL A 194 -0.36 4.07 -8.81
CA VAL A 194 0.80 4.37 -7.95
C VAL A 194 1.84 3.25 -8.06
N SER A 195 1.42 1.99 -8.10
CA SER A 195 2.35 0.86 -8.26
C SER A 195 3.01 0.84 -9.63
N LEU A 196 2.30 1.21 -10.70
CA LEU A 196 2.88 1.37 -12.03
C LEU A 196 3.92 2.49 -12.05
N VAL A 197 3.60 3.67 -11.51
CA VAL A 197 4.55 4.81 -11.43
C VAL A 197 5.80 4.43 -10.65
N PHE A 198 5.64 3.83 -9.47
CA PHE A 198 6.77 3.42 -8.64
C PHE A 198 7.58 2.29 -9.28
N GLY A 199 6.91 1.31 -9.90
CA GLY A 199 7.56 0.23 -10.65
C GLY A 199 8.35 0.74 -11.84
N SER A 200 7.80 1.68 -12.62
CA SER A 200 8.50 2.32 -13.73
C SER A 200 9.70 3.15 -13.25
N TYR A 201 9.55 3.87 -12.14
CA TYR A 201 10.66 4.61 -11.50
C TYR A 201 11.82 3.67 -11.14
N LEU A 202 11.54 2.57 -10.43
CA LEU A 202 12.55 1.58 -10.06
C LEU A 202 13.16 0.91 -11.30
N TYR A 203 12.35 0.59 -12.31
CA TYR A 203 12.82 0.02 -13.56
C TYR A 203 13.84 0.92 -14.25
N ILE A 204 13.56 2.23 -14.35
CA ILE A 204 14.49 3.20 -14.93
C ILE A 204 15.75 3.34 -14.06
N CYS A 205 15.58 3.40 -12.73
CA CYS A 205 16.71 3.53 -11.80
C CYS A 205 17.72 2.38 -11.94
N ILE A 206 17.26 1.13 -12.06
CA ILE A 206 18.13 -0.03 -12.18
C ILE A 206 18.79 -0.10 -13.56
N ASN A 207 18.00 0.03 -14.62
CA ASN A 207 18.45 -0.28 -15.98
C ASN A 207 19.26 0.85 -16.62
N TRP A 208 18.92 2.10 -16.31
CA TRP A 208 19.59 3.26 -16.92
C TRP A 208 20.53 3.99 -15.97
N LEU A 209 20.13 4.17 -14.71
CA LEU A 209 20.90 4.99 -13.77
C LEU A 209 21.83 4.16 -12.89
N HIS A 210 21.62 2.84 -12.85
CA HIS A 210 22.33 1.91 -11.96
C HIS A 210 22.32 2.35 -10.49
N ILE A 211 21.16 2.80 -10.01
CA ILE A 211 20.89 3.18 -8.61
C ILE A 211 19.68 2.40 -8.07
N HIS A 212 19.49 2.43 -6.76
CA HIS A 212 18.36 1.81 -6.05
C HIS A 212 18.20 0.29 -6.26
N PHE A 213 19.32 -0.43 -6.36
CA PHE A 213 19.30 -1.89 -6.49
C PHE A 213 18.63 -2.54 -5.27
N ASP A 214 18.99 -2.15 -4.05
CA ASP A 214 18.47 -2.77 -2.82
C ASP A 214 16.95 -2.58 -2.68
N GLU A 215 16.46 -1.37 -2.93
CA GLU A 215 15.04 -1.05 -2.87
C GLU A 215 14.25 -1.83 -3.93
N ALA A 216 14.79 -1.94 -5.15
CA ALA A 216 14.15 -2.72 -6.18
C ALA A 216 14.19 -4.23 -5.91
N PHE A 217 15.31 -4.77 -5.45
CA PHE A 217 15.45 -6.19 -5.10
C PHE A 217 14.48 -6.62 -4.00
N SER A 218 14.15 -5.73 -3.06
CA SER A 218 13.15 -6.01 -2.02
C SER A 218 11.77 -6.35 -2.61
N SER A 219 11.41 -5.76 -3.76
CA SER A 219 10.13 -5.98 -4.44
C SER A 219 10.14 -7.19 -5.38
N LEU A 220 11.32 -7.58 -5.89
CA LEU A 220 11.46 -8.60 -6.93
C LEU A 220 11.26 -10.05 -6.44
N ARG A 221 11.00 -10.27 -5.13
CA ARG A 221 10.74 -11.58 -4.51
C ARG A 221 11.61 -12.71 -5.09
N ILE A 222 12.89 -12.44 -5.31
CA ILE A 222 13.78 -13.41 -5.94
C ILE A 222 13.96 -14.56 -4.94
N ALA A 223 13.42 -15.73 -5.28
CA ALA A 223 13.48 -16.90 -4.41
C ALA A 223 14.91 -17.45 -4.28
N ASN A 224 15.69 -17.29 -5.36
CA ASN A 224 17.13 -17.53 -5.38
C ASN A 224 17.88 -16.31 -4.82
N TYR A 225 19.17 -16.43 -4.54
CA TYR A 225 19.99 -15.39 -3.89
C TYR A 225 19.52 -15.09 -2.45
N LYS A 226 20.21 -15.72 -1.48
CA LYS A 226 20.00 -15.46 -0.05
C LYS A 226 21.34 -15.19 0.60
N SER A 227 21.37 -14.23 1.49
CA SER A 227 22.53 -13.93 2.32
C SER A 227 22.15 -13.77 3.78
N PHE A 228 23.11 -14.00 4.66
CA PHE A 228 23.00 -13.67 6.07
C PHE A 228 24.31 -13.08 6.56
N THR A 229 24.22 -12.13 7.49
CA THR A 229 25.38 -11.48 8.09
C THR A 229 25.68 -12.13 9.43
N ARG A 230 26.91 -12.62 9.58
CA ARG A 230 27.42 -13.21 10.82
C ARG A 230 28.40 -12.25 11.48
N PHE A 231 28.19 -12.05 12.77
CA PHE A 231 29.03 -11.25 13.64
C PHE A 231 29.88 -12.15 14.52
N HIS A 232 31.17 -11.82 14.66
CA HIS A 232 32.10 -12.54 15.53
C HIS A 232 32.94 -11.53 16.31
N ILE A 233 32.88 -11.58 17.63
CA ILE A 233 33.75 -10.77 18.50
C ILE A 233 35.04 -11.55 18.68
N ASN A 234 36.14 -11.00 18.17
CA ASN A 234 37.44 -11.64 18.28
C ASN A 234 38.00 -11.51 19.73
N PRO A 235 39.05 -12.25 20.10
CA PRO A 235 39.66 -12.14 21.43
C PRO A 235 40.22 -10.76 21.79
N LYS A 236 40.51 -9.90 20.79
CA LYS A 236 40.95 -8.51 21.00
C LYS A 236 39.77 -7.58 21.34
N GLY A 237 38.54 -8.04 21.11
CA GLY A 237 37.31 -7.29 21.31
C GLY A 237 36.83 -6.54 20.06
N ASP A 238 37.47 -6.73 18.90
CA ASP A 238 36.98 -6.19 17.63
C ASP A 238 35.83 -7.05 17.10
N LEU A 239 34.94 -6.41 16.34
CA LEU A 239 33.79 -7.06 15.73
C LEU A 239 34.09 -7.38 14.26
N GLU A 240 34.32 -8.65 13.97
CA GLU A 240 34.43 -9.18 12.62
C GLU A 240 33.02 -9.43 12.05
N VAL A 241 32.78 -8.90 10.86
CA VAL A 241 31.50 -9.01 10.16
C VAL A 241 31.72 -9.78 8.86
N PHE A 242 30.93 -10.83 8.65
CA PHE A 242 30.97 -11.66 7.44
C PHE A 242 29.58 -11.68 6.81
N THR A 243 29.46 -11.32 5.53
CA THR A 243 28.24 -11.57 4.77
C THR A 243 28.42 -12.83 3.95
N LEU A 244 27.66 -13.87 4.30
CA LEU A 244 27.65 -15.16 3.66
C LEU A 244 26.47 -15.22 2.70
N ALA A 245 26.69 -15.55 1.43
CA ALA A 245 25.64 -15.61 0.42
C ALA A 245 25.66 -16.91 -0.38
N VAL A 246 24.48 -17.31 -0.85
CA VAL A 246 24.24 -18.46 -1.74
C VAL A 246 23.43 -17.96 -2.93
N ASP A 247 23.95 -18.14 -4.14
CA ASP A 247 23.32 -17.64 -5.36
C ASP A 247 22.07 -18.45 -5.75
N LYS A 248 22.13 -19.77 -5.60
CA LYS A 248 21.01 -20.68 -5.89
C LYS A 248 20.62 -21.45 -4.65
N VAL A 249 19.44 -21.14 -4.12
CA VAL A 249 18.90 -21.83 -2.95
C VAL A 249 18.35 -23.18 -3.39
N PRO A 250 18.67 -24.30 -2.70
CA PRO A 250 18.07 -25.58 -2.99
C PRO A 250 16.57 -25.58 -2.68
N LYS A 251 15.78 -26.15 -3.59
CA LYS A 251 14.32 -26.30 -3.43
C LYS A 251 13.93 -27.65 -2.84
N GLU A 252 14.75 -28.66 -3.08
CA GLU A 252 14.53 -30.01 -2.62
C GLU A 252 15.49 -30.34 -1.48
N TRP A 253 14.92 -30.78 -0.37
CA TRP A 253 15.64 -31.10 0.85
C TRP A 253 15.40 -32.56 1.20
N LYS A 254 16.45 -33.22 1.68
CA LYS A 254 16.37 -34.57 2.24
C LYS A 254 17.00 -34.61 3.61
N LEU A 255 16.60 -35.59 4.39
CA LEU A 255 17.16 -35.84 5.71
C LEU A 255 18.64 -36.18 5.56
N ASP A 256 19.51 -35.56 6.37
CA ASP A 256 20.94 -35.86 6.35
C ASP A 256 21.22 -37.16 7.12
N PRO A 257 21.67 -38.25 6.46
CA PRO A 257 21.96 -39.50 7.14
C PRO A 257 23.06 -39.35 8.21
N SER A 258 23.99 -38.40 8.01
CA SER A 258 25.06 -38.12 8.96
C SER A 258 24.55 -37.44 10.24
N TRP A 259 23.49 -36.63 10.13
CA TRP A 259 22.80 -36.07 11.29
C TRP A 259 22.01 -37.15 12.06
N GLU A 260 21.38 -38.09 11.35
CA GLU A 260 20.64 -39.19 11.99
C GLU A 260 21.56 -40.18 12.70
N GLY A 261 22.74 -40.46 12.12
CA GLY A 261 23.73 -41.36 12.69
C GLY A 261 24.51 -40.79 13.87
N GLU A 262 24.39 -39.49 14.16
CA GLU A 262 25.04 -38.87 15.32
C GLU A 262 24.29 -39.21 16.62
N SER A 263 25.02 -39.58 17.69
CA SER A 263 24.39 -40.01 18.94
C SER A 263 23.56 -38.87 19.56
N LYS A 264 22.27 -39.13 19.77
CA LYS A 264 21.32 -38.15 20.30
C LYS A 264 21.38 -38.10 21.82
N LEU A 265 22.58 -37.87 22.38
CA LEU A 265 22.73 -37.63 23.81
C LEU A 265 21.87 -36.40 24.21
N PRO A 266 21.14 -36.44 25.35
CA PRO A 266 20.08 -35.46 25.66
C PRO A 266 20.50 -33.99 25.74
N GLN A 267 21.80 -33.68 25.73
CA GLN A 267 22.34 -32.35 26.01
C GLN A 267 23.12 -31.69 24.87
N ASN A 268 23.24 -32.31 23.68
CA ASN A 268 23.99 -31.70 22.59
C ASN A 268 23.14 -30.69 21.78
N LEU A 269 23.33 -29.40 22.10
CA LEU A 269 22.85 -28.26 21.30
C LEU A 269 23.33 -28.40 19.84
N SER A 270 22.48 -28.03 18.88
CA SER A 270 22.75 -28.26 17.44
C SER A 270 24.09 -27.68 16.98
N HIS A 271 24.51 -26.52 17.49
CA HIS A 271 25.76 -25.87 17.11
C HIS A 271 27.04 -26.59 17.61
N ARG A 272 26.91 -27.56 18.52
CA ARG A 272 28.03 -28.38 19.03
C ARG A 272 28.17 -29.72 18.31
N ARG A 273 27.22 -30.05 17.44
CA ARG A 273 27.21 -31.30 16.68
C ARG A 273 28.20 -31.24 15.52
N LYS A 274 28.73 -32.40 15.12
CA LYS A 274 29.56 -32.49 13.92
C LYS A 274 28.72 -32.24 12.66
N PHE A 275 27.46 -32.68 12.67
CA PHE A 275 26.48 -32.39 11.63
C PHE A 275 25.34 -31.58 12.27
N PRO A 276 25.40 -30.24 12.24
CA PRO A 276 24.42 -29.40 12.94
C PRO A 276 23.06 -29.34 12.24
N SER A 277 23.01 -29.50 10.92
CA SER A 277 21.79 -29.42 10.14
C SER A 277 21.11 -30.78 10.01
N LYS A 278 19.81 -30.84 10.33
CA LYS A 278 18.97 -32.03 10.09
C LYS A 278 18.76 -32.30 8.60
N TRP A 279 18.77 -31.24 7.80
CA TRP A 279 18.43 -31.28 6.38
C TRP A 279 19.65 -30.92 5.54
N ARG A 280 19.77 -31.61 4.41
CA ARG A 280 20.74 -31.30 3.36
C ARG A 280 20.04 -31.18 2.02
N SER A 281 20.68 -30.54 1.05
CA SER A 281 20.11 -30.46 -0.29
C SER A 281 20.01 -31.86 -0.90
N ALA A 282 18.94 -32.11 -1.65
CA ALA A 282 18.79 -33.36 -2.40
C ALA A 282 19.96 -33.56 -3.38
N SER A 283 20.37 -32.46 -4.03
CA SER A 283 21.53 -32.38 -4.92
C SER A 283 22.76 -31.84 -4.17
N SER A 284 23.85 -32.61 -4.15
CA SER A 284 25.09 -32.20 -3.48
C SER A 284 25.73 -30.95 -4.10
N GLN A 285 25.49 -30.69 -5.39
CA GLN A 285 26.01 -29.50 -6.09
C GLN A 285 25.29 -28.21 -5.67
N GLN A 286 24.08 -28.32 -5.11
CA GLN A 286 23.29 -27.19 -4.64
C GLN A 286 23.23 -27.12 -3.12
N ASP A 287 24.08 -27.88 -2.43
CA ASP A 287 24.11 -27.85 -0.97
C ASP A 287 24.69 -26.50 -0.49
N PRO A 288 24.01 -25.75 0.40
CA PRO A 288 24.50 -24.49 0.92
C PRO A 288 25.89 -24.61 1.55
N LEU A 289 26.23 -25.77 2.14
CA LEU A 289 27.56 -25.99 2.71
C LEU A 289 28.68 -25.98 1.65
N ASN A 290 28.37 -26.33 0.40
CA ASN A 290 29.32 -26.36 -0.70
C ASN A 290 29.29 -25.09 -1.56
N THR A 291 28.17 -24.35 -1.53
CA THR A 291 27.90 -23.23 -2.43
C THR A 291 27.96 -21.87 -1.75
N VAL A 292 27.96 -21.82 -0.41
CA VAL A 292 28.08 -20.58 0.34
C VAL A 292 29.44 -19.93 0.09
N ARG A 293 29.42 -18.62 -0.12
CA ARG A 293 30.62 -17.78 -0.27
C ARG A 293 30.54 -16.58 0.65
N ILE A 294 31.69 -16.12 1.13
CA ILE A 294 31.81 -14.82 1.79
C ILE A 294 31.82 -13.78 0.67
N VAL A 295 30.77 -12.96 0.59
CA VAL A 295 30.66 -11.88 -0.40
C VAL A 295 31.16 -10.54 0.11
N ASP A 296 31.19 -10.37 1.43
CA ASP A 296 31.74 -9.20 2.08
C ASP A 296 32.33 -9.58 3.45
N GLN A 297 33.41 -8.91 3.82
CA GLN A 297 34.09 -9.10 5.09
C GLN A 297 34.77 -7.78 5.51
N PHE A 298 34.46 -7.33 6.72
CA PHE A 298 35.11 -6.17 7.32
C PHE A 298 35.21 -6.31 8.84
N VAL A 299 36.05 -5.48 9.46
CA VAL A 299 36.28 -5.48 10.91
C VAL A 299 35.97 -4.09 11.45
N ILE A 300 35.17 -4.05 12.52
CA ILE A 300 34.95 -2.83 13.31
C ILE A 300 35.84 -2.94 14.54
N GLU A 301 36.88 -2.11 14.58
CA GLU A 301 37.81 -2.04 15.70
C GLU A 301 37.11 -1.55 16.97
N LYS A 302 37.50 -2.15 18.11
CA LYS A 302 37.03 -1.66 19.40
C LYS A 302 37.52 -0.24 19.63
N THR A 303 36.61 0.70 19.85
CA THR A 303 36.98 2.07 20.19
C THR A 303 37.73 2.06 21.53
N VAL A 304 39.03 2.35 21.50
CA VAL A 304 39.82 2.57 22.72
C VAL A 304 39.22 3.78 23.41
N LYS A 305 38.79 3.64 24.68
CA LYS A 305 38.43 4.81 25.48
C LYS A 305 39.67 5.72 25.54
N PRO A 306 39.60 7.00 25.14
CA PRO A 306 40.68 7.91 25.48
C PRO A 306 40.81 7.92 27.00
N GLU A 307 42.00 7.60 27.50
CA GLU A 307 42.34 7.85 28.89
C GLU A 307 42.21 9.36 29.11
N PHE A 308 41.10 9.78 29.73
CA PHE A 308 41.03 11.11 30.31
C PHE A 308 42.00 11.11 31.48
N SER A 309 43.22 11.57 31.23
CA SER A 309 44.15 11.93 32.29
C SER A 309 43.44 12.95 33.19
N SER A 310 43.26 12.60 34.46
CA SER A 310 42.79 13.53 35.48
C SER A 310 43.84 14.62 35.65
N VAL A 311 43.66 15.75 34.97
CA VAL A 311 44.45 16.95 35.23
C VAL A 311 43.98 17.48 36.59
N ASN A 312 44.66 17.04 37.65
CA ASN A 312 44.62 17.70 38.95
C ASN A 312 45.28 19.08 38.80
N GLY A 313 44.52 20.06 38.35
CA GLY A 313 44.87 21.47 38.42
C GLY A 313 44.37 22.05 39.73
N SER A 314 45.26 22.21 40.70
CA SER A 314 45.02 23.01 41.89
C SER A 314 44.67 24.45 41.50
N VAL A 315 43.47 24.90 41.86
CA VAL A 315 43.10 26.32 41.79
C VAL A 315 43.79 27.02 42.96
N THR A 316 44.85 27.75 42.67
CA THR A 316 45.43 28.73 43.60
C THR A 316 44.73 30.07 43.42
N HIS A 317 44.00 30.44 44.48
CA HIS A 317 43.52 31.75 44.95
C HIS A 317 43.11 32.84 43.95
#